data_AF-A0A2V6DPK9-F1
#
_entry.id   AF-A0A2V6DPK9-F1
#
_cell.length_a   1.000
_cell.length_b   1.000
_cell.length_c   1.000
_cell.angle_alpha   90.00
_cell.angle_beta   90.00
_cell.angle_gamma   90.00
#
_symmetry.space_group_name_H-M   'P 1'
#
loop_
_entity.id
_entity.type
_entity.pdbx_description
1 polymer ?
#
loop_
_entity_poly.entity_id
_entity_poly.type
_entity_poly.pdbx_seq_one_letter_code
_entity_poly.pdbx_strand_id
1 'polypeptide(L)'
;MQTRKIGSLGVSVVGLGCNNFGWRIDADASAKVIDAAIESGITFLDTADRYGKGESEDFLGRALGSRRDQIILATKFGMEM
;
A
#
# COMPACT_ATOMS: atom_id res chain seq x y z
N MET A 1 -9.08 2.46 14.59
CA MET A 1 -7.69 1.96 14.45
C MET A 1 -6.79 2.66 15.47
N GLN A 2 -5.86 1.94 16.11
CA GLN A 2 -4.81 2.57 16.94
C GLN A 2 -3.65 3.06 16.08
N THR A 3 -2.98 4.15 16.48
CA THR A 3 -1.81 4.69 15.78
C THR A 3 -0.57 4.74 16.67
N ARG A 4 0.61 4.72 16.06
CA ARG A 4 1.94 4.91 16.69
C ARG A 4 2.79 5.84 15.85
N LYS A 5 3.83 6.42 16.46
CA LYS A 5 4.78 7.28 15.74
C LYS A 5 5.98 6.50 15.20
N ILE A 6 6.35 6.78 13.96
CA ILE A 6 7.66 6.47 13.38
C ILE A 6 8.28 7.82 12.99
N GLY A 7 9.21 8.32 13.80
CA GLY A 7 9.70 9.70 13.66
C GLY A 7 8.56 10.71 13.78
N SER A 8 8.39 11.55 12.75
CA SER A 8 7.30 12.53 12.66
C SER A 8 5.97 11.96 12.15
N LEU A 9 5.95 10.72 11.63
CA LEU A 9 4.79 10.12 10.97
C LEU A 9 3.89 9.42 11.98
N GLY A 10 2.58 9.67 11.91
CA GLY A 10 1.57 8.94 12.68
C GLY A 10 0.94 7.83 11.85
N VAL A 11 1.36 6.58 12.05
CA VAL A 11 0.95 5.42 11.27
C VAL A 11 -0.05 4.56 12.03
N SER A 12 -0.95 3.85 11.33
CA SER A 12 -1.73 2.78 11.93
C SER A 12 -0.82 1.68 12.50
N VAL A 13 -1.19 1.09 13.64
CA VAL A 13 -0.39 0.02 14.29
C VAL A 13 -0.26 -1.21 13.39
N VAL A 14 -1.29 -1.49 12.59
CA VAL A 14 -1.26 -2.49 11.52
C VAL A 14 -0.97 -1.77 10.21
N GLY A 15 -0.02 -2.29 9.43
CA GLY A 15 0.23 -1.86 8.05
C GLY A 15 -0.19 -2.92 7.04
N LEU A 16 -0.46 -2.50 5.81
CA LEU A 16 -0.74 -3.39 4.68
C LEU A 16 0.51 -3.52 3.80
N GLY A 17 1.06 -4.73 3.72
CA GLY A 17 2.09 -5.07 2.74
C GLY A 17 1.47 -5.39 1.38
N CYS A 18 1.96 -4.75 0.33
CA CYS A 18 1.41 -4.84 -1.02
C CYS A 18 2.17 -5.82 -1.94
N ASN A 19 3.02 -6.68 -1.37
CA ASN A 19 3.91 -7.58 -2.13
C ASN A 19 3.18 -8.67 -2.91
N ASN A 20 1.88 -8.90 -2.68
CA ASN A 20 1.10 -9.85 -3.47
C ASN A 20 0.46 -9.20 -4.71
N PHE A 21 0.41 -7.87 -4.81
CA PHE A 21 -0.21 -7.15 -5.92
C PHE A 21 0.66 -7.31 -7.17
N GLY A 22 0.07 -7.84 -8.24
CA GLY A 22 0.75 -8.21 -9.49
C GLY A 22 1.48 -9.56 -9.46
N TRP A 23 1.76 -10.12 -8.26
CA TRP A 23 2.34 -11.47 -8.14
C TRP A 23 1.29 -12.56 -7.96
N ARG A 24 0.36 -12.38 -7.03
CA ARG A 24 -0.66 -13.39 -6.66
C ARG A 24 -2.07 -12.93 -6.96
N ILE A 25 -2.30 -11.62 -6.98
CA ILE A 25 -3.61 -11.04 -7.21
C ILE A 25 -3.51 -9.88 -8.21
N ASP A 26 -4.53 -9.78 -9.05
CA ASP A 26 -4.65 -8.75 -10.08
C ASP A 26 -5.09 -7.39 -9.50
N ALA A 27 -5.29 -6.40 -10.38
CA ALA A 27 -5.69 -5.06 -9.99
C ALA A 27 -7.03 -5.02 -9.25
N ASP A 28 -8.02 -5.79 -9.69
CA ASP A 28 -9.38 -5.78 -9.11
C ASP A 28 -9.39 -6.41 -7.71
N ALA A 29 -8.68 -7.52 -7.53
CA ALA A 29 -8.51 -8.14 -6.22
C ALA A 29 -7.65 -7.27 -5.30
N SER A 30 -6.61 -6.62 -5.82
CA SER A 30 -5.79 -5.67 -5.05
C SER A 30 -6.60 -4.47 -4.57
N ALA A 31 -7.46 -3.90 -5.43
CA ALA A 31 -8.36 -2.80 -5.07
C ALA A 31 -9.28 -3.18 -3.90
N LYS A 32 -9.87 -4.38 -3.91
CA LYS A 32 -10.70 -4.88 -2.80
C LYS A 32 -9.93 -4.98 -1.48
N VAL A 33 -8.66 -5.39 -1.52
CA VAL A 33 -7.81 -5.44 -0.33
C VAL A 33 -7.51 -4.04 0.18
N ILE A 34 -7.21 -3.10 -0.71
CA ILE A 34 -6.92 -1.69 -0.38
C ILE A 34 -8.17 -1.04 0.24
N ASP A 35 -9.34 -1.24 -0.36
CA ASP A 35 -10.61 -0.73 0.16
C ASP A 35 -10.89 -1.26 1.56
N ALA A 36 -10.81 -2.58 1.76
CA ALA A 36 -11.03 -3.19 3.07
C ALA A 36 -10.03 -2.71 4.14
N ALA A 37 -8.78 -2.45 3.75
CA ALA A 37 -7.77 -1.91 4.66
C ALA A 37 -8.12 -0.48 5.10
N ILE A 38 -8.49 0.39 4.16
CA ILE A 38 -8.89 1.77 4.44
C ILE A 38 -10.17 1.80 5.30
N GLU A 39 -11.17 0.98 4.97
CA GLU A 39 -12.41 0.84 5.75
C GLU A 39 -12.15 0.36 7.18
N SER A 40 -11.12 -0.47 7.37
CA SER A 40 -10.66 -0.90 8.70
C SER A 40 -9.81 0.15 9.43
N GLY A 41 -9.55 1.29 8.79
CA GLY A 41 -8.75 2.40 9.32
C GLY A 41 -7.23 2.17 9.23
N ILE A 42 -6.76 1.23 8.42
CA ILE A 42 -5.33 1.05 8.13
C ILE A 42 -4.89 2.17 7.19
N THR A 43 -3.87 2.91 7.60
CA THR A 43 -3.35 4.07 6.85
C THR A 43 -1.88 3.92 6.45
N PHE A 44 -1.18 2.88 6.91
CA PHE A 44 0.21 2.64 6.57
C PHE A 44 0.34 1.51 5.54
N LEU A 45 0.73 1.87 4.31
CA LEU A 45 0.84 0.94 3.19
C LEU A 45 2.30 0.85 2.72
N ASP A 46 2.75 -0.37 2.48
CA ASP A 46 4.12 -0.70 2.05
C ASP A 46 4.14 -1.33 0.66
N THR A 47 5.01 -0.81 -0.21
CA THR A 47 5.26 -1.36 -1.56
C THR A 47 6.77 -1.27 -1.94
N ALA A 48 7.11 -1.61 -3.18
CA ALA A 48 8.44 -1.48 -3.76
C ALA A 48 8.37 -1.51 -5.30
N ASP A 49 9.34 -0.88 -5.96
CA ASP A 49 9.52 -0.88 -7.43
C ASP A 49 9.45 -2.29 -8.06
N ARG A 50 10.00 -3.30 -7.37
CA ARG A 50 10.06 -4.69 -7.84
C ARG A 50 8.81 -5.52 -7.55
N TYR A 51 7.90 -5.06 -6.70
CA TYR A 51 6.69 -5.82 -6.38
C TYR A 51 5.77 -5.86 -7.60
N GLY A 52 5.42 -7.07 -8.04
CA GLY A 52 4.70 -7.29 -9.29
C GLY A 52 5.44 -6.76 -10.52
N LYS A 53 6.78 -6.63 -10.49
CA LYS A 53 7.56 -5.94 -11.54
C LYS A 53 7.03 -4.52 -11.85
N GLY A 54 6.69 -3.78 -10.80
CA GLY A 54 6.11 -2.43 -10.87
C GLY A 54 4.59 -2.39 -10.74
N GLU A 55 3.90 -3.53 -10.96
CA GLU A 55 2.44 -3.57 -10.89
C GLU A 55 1.88 -3.23 -9.51
N SER A 56 2.61 -3.51 -8.42
CA SER A 56 2.12 -3.17 -7.07
C SER A 56 1.94 -1.67 -6.87
N GLU A 57 2.90 -0.85 -7.31
CA GLU A 57 2.80 0.62 -7.26
C GLU A 57 1.70 1.12 -8.20
N ASP A 58 1.62 0.55 -9.40
CA ASP A 58 0.61 0.86 -10.41
C ASP A 58 -0.82 0.59 -9.92
N PHE A 59 -1.06 -0.59 -9.34
CA PHE A 59 -2.37 -0.97 -8.81
C PHE A 59 -2.74 -0.11 -7.61
N LEU A 60 -1.78 0.21 -6.75
CA LEU A 60 -1.99 1.09 -5.61
C LEU A 60 -2.42 2.50 -6.07
N GLY A 61 -1.71 3.07 -7.06
CA GLY A 61 -2.04 4.37 -7.63
C GLY A 61 -3.45 4.42 -8.20
N ARG A 62 -3.83 3.40 -8.99
CA ARG A 62 -5.17 3.26 -9.59
C ARG A 62 -6.27 3.13 -8.55
N ALA A 63 -6.06 2.30 -7.52
CA ALA A 63 -7.07 2.04 -6.49
C ALA A 63 -7.26 3.23 -5.51
N LEU A 64 -6.17 3.92 -5.16
CA LEU A 64 -6.26 5.05 -4.23
C LEU A 64 -6.91 6.27 -4.88
N GLY A 65 -6.51 6.66 -6.09
CA GLY A 65 -7.02 7.84 -6.76
C GLY A 65 -7.01 9.08 -5.84
N SER A 66 -8.17 9.72 -5.67
CA SER A 66 -8.33 10.89 -4.78
C SER A 66 -8.16 10.59 -3.29
N ARG A 67 -8.14 9.31 -2.88
CA ARG A 67 -7.92 8.89 -1.49
C ARG A 67 -6.44 8.80 -1.12
N ARG A 68 -5.52 9.20 -2.01
CA ARG A 68 -4.07 9.16 -1.76
C ARG A 68 -3.68 9.84 -0.45
N ASP A 69 -4.32 10.95 -0.09
CA ASP A 69 -4.00 11.70 1.12
C ASP A 69 -4.47 11.02 2.42
N GLN A 70 -5.24 9.93 2.32
CA GLN A 70 -5.70 9.16 3.48
C GLN A 70 -4.63 8.19 4.02
N ILE A 71 -3.52 8.01 3.30
CA ILE A 71 -2.49 7.04 3.63
C ILE A 71 -1.09 7.64 3.74
N ILE A 72 -0.26 6.95 4.51
CA ILE A 72 1.19 7.07 4.53
C ILE A 72 1.75 5.91 3.70
N LEU A 73 2.41 6.26 2.60
CA LEU A 73 2.99 5.29 1.67
C LEU A 73 4.49 5.15 1.92
N ALA A 74 4.93 3.92 2.21
CA ALA A 74 6.33 3.53 2.18
C ALA A 74 6.61 2.75 0.89
N THR A 75 7.65 3.15 0.16
CA THR A 75 8.18 2.39 -0.98
C THR A 75 9.68 2.17 -0.82
N LYS A 76 10.24 1.29 -1.66
CA LYS A 76 11.63 0.86 -1.65
C LYS A 76 12.13 0.80 -3.09
N PHE A 77 13.43 1.04 -3.26
CA PHE A 77 14.13 0.93 -4.53
C PHE A 77 15.54 0.39 -4.31
N GLY A 78 16.21 -0.01 -5.40
CA GLY A 78 17.64 -0.33 -5.40
C GLY A 78 18.00 -1.78 -5.74
N MET A 79 17.03 -2.58 -6.21
CA MET A 79 17.32 -3.88 -6.84
C MET A 79 17.25 -3.75 -8.36
N GLU A 80 18.00 -4.59 -9.07
CA GLU A 80 17.93 -4.67 -10.53
C GLU A 80 16.54 -5.16 -10.97
N MET A 81 15.95 -4.52 -11.99
CA MET A 81 14.57 -4.69 -12.47
C MET A 81 14.35 -5.89 -13.37
#